data_AF-A0A5C2RNB6-F1
#
_entry.id   AF-A0A5C2RNB6-F1
#
_cell.length_a   1.000
_cell.length_b   1.000
_cell.length_c   1.000
_cell.angle_alpha   90.00
_cell.angle_beta   90.00
_cell.angle_gamma   90.00
#
_symmetry.space_group_name_H-M   'P 1'
#
loop_
_entity.id
_entity.type
_entity.pdbx_description
1 polymer ?
#
loop_
_entity_poly.entity_id
_entity_poly.type
_entity_poly.pdbx_seq_one_letter_code
_entity_poly.pdbx_strand_id
1 'polypeptide(L)'
;WKYCRGVVLDGNFTAQHRPMKNPAEDVPFADGHAFTVGTKRYKEHLGMKEEFPTENTCHDHRAVLNTAVSRGKYEATGIGAAACSRHGFFQPHSCVDFQGGERQMNMDYIVHWILAFLNGLTVVLLLYDIMCQYYKRFHERFEKSTYLTMPPGITFLRGIGQFHVHGHLPRCFPRFSLNFIRGIGIQDGEILETLWNKTNGIADSSRGMGDSHRHELIDDRMNDSNWLKVTRIVPSLVRKWKRVCAELPEAVEKFEGLLNKTSPEDSSQWLADALEADRERDENVEAMDVYAMEPAP
;
A
#
# COMPACT_ATOMS: atom_id res chain seq x y z
N TRP A 1 16.49 0.52 5.98
CA TRP A 1 15.60 -0.26 6.88
C TRP A 1 15.05 0.51 8.08
N LYS A 2 15.89 0.89 9.08
CA LYS A 2 15.42 1.60 10.31
C LYS A 2 14.79 2.98 10.01
N TYR A 3 15.30 3.66 8.99
CA TYR A 3 14.88 5.00 8.58
C TYR A 3 14.03 5.01 7.29
N CYS A 4 13.25 3.95 7.06
CA CYS A 4 12.31 3.86 5.94
C CYS A 4 10.88 3.71 6.48
N ARG A 5 9.96 4.54 5.99
CA ARG A 5 8.51 4.42 6.25
C ARG A 5 7.92 3.46 5.22
N GLY A 6 7.61 2.22 5.64
CA GLY A 6 6.96 1.24 4.78
C GLY A 6 5.44 1.21 5.00
N VAL A 7 4.69 1.38 3.92
CA VAL A 7 3.22 1.37 3.91
C VAL A 7 2.70 0.53 2.76
N VAL A 8 1.58 -0.13 2.98
CA VAL A 8 0.76 -0.75 1.94
C VAL A 8 -0.50 0.08 1.76
N LEU A 9 -0.94 0.19 0.50
CA LEU A 9 -2.16 0.83 0.05
C LEU A 9 -3.08 -0.24 -0.52
N ASP A 10 -4.36 -0.20 -0.16
CA ASP A 10 -5.34 -1.16 -0.69
C ASP A 10 -6.77 -0.62 -0.56
N GLY A 11 -7.66 -1.15 -1.40
CA GLY A 11 -9.07 -0.84 -1.49
C GLY A 11 -9.96 -1.98 -0.97
N ASN A 12 -10.96 -1.63 -0.17
CA ASN A 12 -11.97 -2.54 0.36
C ASN A 12 -13.38 -2.16 -0.12
N PHE A 13 -13.90 -2.95 -1.06
CA PHE A 13 -15.22 -2.76 -1.67
C PHE A 13 -16.38 -3.37 -0.88
N THR A 14 -16.11 -3.99 0.27
CA THR A 14 -17.15 -4.53 1.16
C THR A 14 -17.77 -3.43 2.03
N ALA A 15 -16.98 -2.43 2.41
CA ALA A 15 -17.35 -1.32 3.29
C ALA A 15 -18.19 -0.22 2.60
N GLN A 16 -19.26 -0.64 1.93
CA GLN A 16 -20.19 0.24 1.21
C GLN A 16 -21.04 1.09 2.16
N HIS A 17 -21.49 2.25 1.68
CA HIS A 17 -22.38 3.14 2.43
C HIS A 17 -23.52 3.66 1.55
N ARG A 18 -24.73 3.69 2.10
CA ARG A 18 -25.92 4.17 1.38
C ARG A 18 -26.11 5.67 1.62
N PRO A 19 -26.67 6.40 0.64
CA PRO A 19 -27.04 7.79 0.84
C PRO A 19 -27.92 7.99 2.08
N MET A 20 -27.57 8.98 2.88
CA MET A 20 -28.37 9.35 4.05
C MET A 20 -29.72 9.94 3.64
N LYS A 21 -30.75 9.67 4.44
CA LYS A 21 -32.08 10.27 4.23
C LYS A 21 -32.09 11.76 4.56
N ASN A 22 -31.45 12.15 5.66
CA ASN A 22 -31.39 13.53 6.16
C ASN A 22 -29.93 13.97 6.40
N PRO A 23 -29.11 14.21 5.35
CA PRO A 23 -27.70 14.60 5.51
C PRO A 23 -27.49 15.86 6.36
N ALA A 24 -28.45 16.79 6.37
CA ALA A 24 -28.35 18.04 7.11
C ALA A 24 -28.43 17.87 8.64
N GLU A 25 -28.88 16.71 9.12
CA GLU A 25 -28.97 16.36 10.54
C GLU A 25 -27.76 15.55 11.02
N ASP A 26 -26.85 15.17 10.11
CA ASP A 26 -25.64 14.43 10.45
C ASP A 26 -24.61 15.36 11.09
N VAL A 27 -24.09 14.98 12.25
CA VAL A 27 -23.17 15.80 13.05
C VAL A 27 -21.96 14.95 13.43
N PRO A 28 -20.75 15.30 12.96
CA PRO A 28 -19.53 14.59 13.34
C PRO A 28 -19.04 15.04 14.72
N PHE A 29 -18.57 14.09 15.52
CA PHE A 29 -17.82 14.36 16.74
C PHE A 29 -16.33 14.60 16.45
N ALA A 30 -15.77 13.94 15.43
CA ALA A 30 -14.32 13.88 15.21
C ALA A 30 -13.89 13.81 13.72
N ASP A 31 -14.51 14.60 12.83
CA ASP A 31 -14.24 14.60 11.38
C ASP A 31 -12.74 14.77 11.06
N GLY A 32 -12.11 13.72 10.55
CA GLY A 32 -10.69 13.74 10.19
C GLY A 32 -9.72 13.73 11.37
N HIS A 33 -10.15 13.43 12.59
CA HIS A 33 -9.26 13.46 13.76
C HIS A 33 -8.58 12.11 14.06
N ALA A 34 -8.92 11.04 13.34
CA ALA A 34 -8.38 9.69 13.54
C ALA A 34 -7.80 9.10 12.23
N PHE A 35 -8.37 8.02 11.68
CA PHE A 35 -7.86 7.34 10.48
C PHE A 35 -8.60 7.77 9.22
N THR A 36 -9.91 7.95 9.29
CA THR A 36 -10.70 8.54 8.22
C THR A 36 -10.27 9.99 7.98
N VAL A 37 -10.23 10.37 6.71
CA VAL A 37 -9.83 11.74 6.34
C VAL A 37 -10.96 12.74 6.55
N GLY A 38 -10.58 14.01 6.76
CA GLY A 38 -11.56 15.08 6.93
C GLY A 38 -12.43 15.28 5.68
N THR A 39 -13.74 15.24 5.87
CA THR A 39 -14.76 15.16 4.81
C THR A 39 -14.69 16.35 3.85
N LYS A 40 -14.62 17.57 4.39
CA LYS A 40 -14.66 18.79 3.58
C LYS A 40 -13.49 18.87 2.60
N ARG A 41 -12.25 18.80 3.09
CA ARG A 41 -11.05 18.91 2.27
C ARG A 41 -10.92 17.77 1.28
N TYR A 42 -11.34 16.57 1.68
CA TYR A 42 -11.33 15.43 0.77
C TYR A 42 -12.34 15.63 -0.37
N LYS A 43 -13.57 16.07 -0.10
CA LYS A 43 -14.57 16.39 -1.15
C LYS A 43 -14.07 17.49 -2.09
N GLU A 44 -13.37 18.50 -1.58
CA GLU A 44 -12.73 19.55 -2.38
C GLU A 44 -11.64 18.98 -3.32
N HIS A 45 -10.79 18.08 -2.82
CA HIS A 45 -9.79 17.35 -3.62
C HIS A 45 -10.44 16.50 -4.73
N LEU A 46 -11.51 15.77 -4.40
CA LEU A 46 -12.24 14.95 -5.37
C LEU A 46 -12.96 15.79 -6.44
N GLY A 47 -13.23 17.07 -6.17
CA GLY A 47 -13.85 18.00 -7.10
C GLY A 47 -12.89 18.55 -8.17
N MET A 48 -11.60 18.21 -8.12
CA MET A 48 -10.65 18.59 -9.15
C MET A 48 -11.02 17.98 -10.50
N LYS A 49 -10.87 18.76 -11.58
CA LYS A 49 -11.24 18.35 -12.94
C LYS A 49 -10.21 17.44 -13.62
N GLU A 50 -8.97 17.43 -13.14
CA GLU A 50 -7.89 16.66 -13.74
C GLU A 50 -7.79 15.29 -13.08
N GLU A 51 -8.36 14.29 -13.74
CA GLU A 51 -8.13 12.88 -13.42
C GLU A 51 -7.34 12.23 -14.56
N PHE A 52 -6.20 11.63 -14.23
CA PHE A 52 -5.38 10.94 -15.21
C PHE A 52 -5.92 9.54 -15.41
N PRO A 53 -6.30 9.15 -16.65
CA PRO A 53 -6.71 7.79 -16.89
C PRO A 53 -5.54 6.84 -16.60
N THR A 54 -5.83 5.79 -15.83
CA THR A 54 -4.91 4.68 -15.64
C THR A 54 -4.72 3.98 -16.98
N GLU A 55 -3.54 4.08 -17.56
CA GLU A 55 -3.21 3.30 -18.74
C GLU A 55 -3.04 1.84 -18.35
N ASN A 56 -3.88 0.97 -18.91
CA ASN A 56 -3.81 -0.45 -18.64
C ASN A 56 -2.67 -1.10 -19.45
N THR A 57 -1.43 -0.93 -18.98
CA THR A 57 -0.22 -1.46 -19.62
C THR A 57 0.26 -2.79 -19.03
N CYS A 58 -0.53 -3.42 -18.16
CA CYS A 58 -0.24 -4.69 -17.52
C CYS A 58 -1.48 -5.59 -17.60
N HIS A 59 -1.33 -6.85 -18.04
CA HIS A 59 -2.48 -7.75 -18.11
C HIS A 59 -3.12 -7.98 -16.72
N ASP A 60 -4.43 -8.19 -16.79
CA ASP A 60 -5.35 -8.76 -15.79
C ASP A 60 -5.74 -8.03 -14.51
N HIS A 61 -5.67 -6.70 -14.47
CA HIS A 61 -6.42 -5.92 -13.46
C HIS A 61 -7.83 -5.53 -13.94
N ARG A 62 -8.59 -6.50 -14.45
CA ARG A 62 -10.04 -6.32 -14.74
C ARG A 62 -10.84 -6.03 -13.46
N ALA A 63 -10.30 -6.34 -12.28
CA ALA A 63 -10.94 -6.07 -10.99
C ALA A 63 -11.08 -4.55 -10.71
N VAL A 64 -10.06 -3.75 -11.04
CA VAL A 64 -10.09 -2.28 -10.85
C VAL A 64 -11.06 -1.60 -11.82
N LEU A 65 -11.25 -2.17 -13.02
CA LEU A 65 -12.09 -1.58 -14.07
C LEU A 65 -13.58 -1.97 -13.95
N ASN A 66 -13.91 -3.14 -13.40
CA ASN A 66 -15.30 -3.66 -13.39
C ASN A 66 -16.14 -3.28 -12.16
N THR A 67 -15.56 -2.69 -11.12
CA THR A 67 -16.34 -2.12 -9.99
C THR A 67 -16.86 -0.71 -10.28
N ALA A 68 -16.49 -0.12 -11.42
CA ALA A 68 -17.03 1.13 -11.95
C ALA A 68 -18.46 1.01 -12.53
N VAL A 69 -19.18 -0.11 -12.28
CA VAL A 69 -20.61 -0.16 -12.57
C VAL A 69 -21.34 0.55 -11.44
N SER A 70 -21.48 1.88 -11.60
CA SER A 70 -22.35 2.70 -10.78
C SER A 70 -23.77 2.14 -10.82
N ARG A 71 -24.13 1.32 -9.84
CA ARG A 71 -25.52 1.24 -9.42
C ARG A 71 -25.65 2.36 -8.41
N GLY A 72 -26.41 3.41 -8.73
CA GLY A 72 -26.62 4.63 -7.91
C GLY A 72 -27.31 4.37 -6.55
N LYS A 73 -26.88 3.34 -5.83
CA LYS A 73 -27.40 2.83 -4.57
C LYS A 73 -26.49 3.21 -3.40
N TYR A 74 -25.24 3.58 -3.67
CA TYR A 74 -24.23 3.83 -2.65
C TYR A 74 -23.59 5.21 -2.83
N GLU A 75 -23.37 5.89 -1.71
CA GLU A 75 -22.60 7.13 -1.61
C GLU A 75 -21.10 6.83 -1.55
N ALA A 76 -20.72 5.77 -0.84
CA ALA A 76 -19.40 5.16 -0.90
C ALA A 76 -19.48 3.71 -1.41
N THR A 77 -18.76 3.38 -2.48
CA THR A 77 -18.66 2.02 -3.02
C THR A 77 -17.68 1.12 -2.26
N GLY A 78 -16.93 1.70 -1.32
CA GLY A 78 -15.89 1.05 -0.54
C GLY A 78 -15.04 2.10 0.18
N ILE A 79 -13.97 1.63 0.82
CA ILE A 79 -12.94 2.48 1.43
C ILE A 79 -11.56 2.10 0.91
N GLY A 80 -10.66 3.07 0.78
CA GLY A 80 -9.23 2.80 0.63
C GLY A 80 -8.51 3.15 1.92
N ALA A 81 -7.45 2.42 2.27
CA ALA A 81 -6.59 2.87 3.37
C ALA A 81 -5.12 2.54 3.19
N ALA A 82 -4.29 3.09 4.09
CA ALA A 82 -2.92 2.69 4.29
C ALA A 82 -2.69 2.04 5.66
N ALA A 83 -1.78 1.05 5.68
CA ALA A 83 -1.22 0.51 6.92
C ALA A 83 0.29 0.33 6.81
N CYS A 84 0.99 0.34 7.94
CA CYS A 84 2.40 0.00 7.99
C CYS A 84 2.63 -1.41 7.45
N SER A 85 3.44 -1.57 6.41
CA SER A 85 3.66 -2.87 5.74
C SER A 85 4.26 -3.94 6.67
N ARG A 86 5.00 -3.52 7.72
CA ARG A 86 5.71 -4.44 8.64
C ARG A 86 4.88 -4.87 9.85
N HIS A 87 4.15 -3.91 10.41
CA HIS A 87 3.50 -4.06 11.71
C HIS A 87 1.96 -4.06 11.58
N GLY A 88 1.45 -3.57 10.46
CA GLY A 88 0.03 -3.49 10.13
C GLY A 88 -0.72 -2.46 10.93
N PHE A 89 -0.06 -1.45 11.50
CA PHE A 89 -0.76 -0.32 12.10
C PHE A 89 -1.42 0.48 10.98
N PHE A 90 -2.73 0.72 11.07
CA PHE A 90 -3.39 1.69 10.21
C PHE A 90 -2.73 3.05 10.39
N GLN A 91 -2.50 3.74 9.28
CA GLN A 91 -1.89 5.06 9.29
C GLN A 91 -2.97 6.11 9.62
N PRO A 92 -2.70 7.06 10.54
CA PRO A 92 -3.62 8.16 10.81
C PRO A 92 -3.93 8.97 9.55
N HIS A 93 -5.18 9.44 9.46
CA HIS A 93 -5.68 10.28 8.37
C HIS A 93 -5.41 9.70 6.97
N SER A 94 -5.51 8.38 6.83
CA SER A 94 -5.15 7.63 5.63
C SER A 94 -6.20 6.57 5.28
N CYS A 95 -7.47 6.82 5.63
CA CYS A 95 -8.63 6.05 5.18
C CYS A 95 -9.62 6.97 4.46
N VAL A 96 -10.04 6.60 3.26
CA VAL A 96 -10.87 7.44 2.39
C VAL A 96 -12.04 6.65 1.83
N ASP A 97 -13.15 7.33 1.57
CA ASP A 97 -14.27 6.73 0.84
C ASP A 97 -14.04 6.77 -0.68
N PHE A 98 -14.45 5.69 -1.34
CA PHE A 98 -14.50 5.59 -2.80
C PHE A 98 -15.87 5.98 -3.32
N GLN A 99 -15.95 6.96 -4.23
CA GLN A 99 -17.21 7.41 -4.84
C GLN A 99 -17.62 6.54 -6.03
N GLY A 100 -16.67 5.79 -6.60
CA GLY A 100 -16.89 4.93 -7.75
C GLY A 100 -15.62 4.21 -8.15
N GLY A 101 -15.47 2.98 -7.68
CA GLY A 101 -14.23 2.22 -7.84
C GLY A 101 -13.05 2.87 -7.09
N GLU A 102 -11.88 2.29 -7.22
CA GLU A 102 -10.65 2.81 -6.62
C GLU A 102 -9.92 3.71 -7.63
N ARG A 103 -10.14 5.02 -7.50
CA ARG A 103 -9.51 6.00 -8.38
C ARG A 103 -8.14 6.38 -7.83
N GLN A 104 -7.20 6.68 -8.72
CA GLN A 104 -5.85 7.09 -8.31
C GLN A 104 -5.89 8.32 -7.39
N MET A 105 -6.81 9.27 -7.62
CA MET A 105 -6.97 10.43 -6.75
C MET A 105 -7.34 10.07 -5.30
N ASN A 106 -8.05 8.96 -5.07
CA ASN A 106 -8.36 8.50 -3.72
C ASN A 106 -7.06 8.07 -3.01
N MET A 107 -6.24 7.29 -3.70
CA MET A 107 -4.98 6.77 -3.17
C MET A 107 -3.90 7.85 -3.05
N ASP A 108 -3.86 8.81 -3.97
CA ASP A 108 -2.96 9.96 -3.90
C ASP A 108 -3.21 10.79 -2.62
N TYR A 109 -4.48 10.96 -2.23
CA TYR A 109 -4.83 11.67 -1.01
C TYR A 109 -4.34 10.93 0.24
N ILE A 110 -4.43 9.60 0.26
CA ILE A 110 -3.83 8.76 1.30
C ILE A 110 -2.31 8.97 1.35
N VAL A 111 -1.63 8.93 0.20
CA VAL A 111 -0.18 9.11 0.13
C VAL A 111 0.23 10.50 0.61
N HIS A 112 -0.52 11.55 0.27
CA HIS A 112 -0.27 12.89 0.80
C HIS A 112 -0.20 12.92 2.33
N TRP A 113 -1.12 12.26 3.02
CA TRP A 113 -1.12 12.20 4.48
C TRP A 113 0.00 11.33 5.05
N ILE A 114 0.36 10.23 4.38
CA ILE A 114 1.58 9.48 4.74
C ILE A 114 2.81 10.40 4.69
N LEU A 115 2.92 11.23 3.64
CA LEU A 115 4.04 12.15 3.45
C LEU A 115 4.04 13.29 4.48
N ALA A 116 2.87 13.76 4.91
CA ALA A 116 2.74 14.77 5.95
C ALA A 116 3.26 14.28 7.33
N PHE A 117 3.23 12.96 7.57
CA PHE A 117 3.63 12.33 8.84
C PHE A 117 4.94 11.52 8.75
N LEU A 118 5.90 11.98 7.94
CA LEU A 118 7.20 11.29 7.80
C LEU A 118 8.15 11.50 8.99
N ASN A 119 7.98 12.55 9.80
CA ASN A 119 8.83 12.83 10.97
C ASN A 119 10.34 12.82 10.63
N GLY A 120 10.73 13.45 9.51
CA GLY A 120 12.13 13.56 9.06
C GLY A 120 12.65 12.35 8.28
N LEU A 121 11.82 11.32 8.04
CA LEU A 121 12.19 10.21 7.16
C LEU A 121 12.14 10.66 5.69
N THR A 122 13.19 10.34 4.93
CA THR A 122 13.29 10.66 3.50
C THR A 122 13.04 9.46 2.59
N VAL A 123 13.01 8.24 3.14
CA VAL A 123 12.78 7.02 2.36
C VAL A 123 11.40 6.46 2.67
N VAL A 124 10.57 6.31 1.64
CA VAL A 124 9.22 5.75 1.74
C VAL A 124 9.13 4.52 0.86
N LEU A 125 8.71 3.40 1.43
CA LEU A 125 8.33 2.23 0.67
C LEU A 125 6.81 2.24 0.50
N LEU A 126 6.36 2.42 -0.74
CA LEU A 126 4.95 2.32 -1.13
C LEU A 126 4.70 0.95 -1.75
N LEU A 127 3.78 0.19 -1.15
CA LEU A 127 3.29 -1.07 -1.69
C LEU A 127 1.86 -0.89 -2.18
N TYR A 128 1.58 -1.32 -3.40
CA TYR A 128 0.25 -1.22 -3.99
C TYR A 128 0.10 -2.23 -5.13
N ASP A 129 -1.08 -2.84 -5.27
CA ASP A 129 -1.30 -3.91 -6.25
C ASP A 129 -1.02 -3.44 -7.67
N ILE A 130 -1.45 -2.24 -8.02
CA ILE A 130 -1.23 -1.67 -9.35
C ILE A 130 -0.02 -0.73 -9.41
N MET A 131 1.00 -0.90 -8.56
CA MET A 131 2.16 0.01 -8.50
C MET A 131 2.84 0.25 -9.85
N CYS A 132 2.91 -0.78 -10.70
CA CYS A 132 3.46 -0.71 -12.06
C CYS A 132 2.71 0.25 -13.01
N GLN A 133 1.44 0.55 -12.71
CA GLN A 133 0.60 1.51 -13.44
C GLN A 133 0.50 2.83 -12.67
N TYR A 134 0.25 2.76 -11.36
CA TYR A 134 0.02 3.89 -10.48
C TYR A 134 1.17 4.88 -10.46
N TYR A 135 2.42 4.40 -10.44
CA TYR A 135 3.58 5.28 -10.26
C TYR A 135 3.95 6.09 -11.53
N LYS A 136 3.51 5.67 -12.72
CA LYS A 136 3.92 6.28 -14.00
C LYS A 136 3.70 7.80 -14.07
N ARG A 137 2.57 8.27 -13.54
CA ARG A 137 2.20 9.69 -13.47
C ARG A 137 2.12 10.20 -12.03
N PHE A 138 2.70 9.49 -11.06
CA PHE A 138 2.54 9.82 -9.65
C PHE A 138 3.05 11.23 -9.32
N HIS A 139 4.25 11.60 -9.77
CA HIS A 139 4.79 12.94 -9.58
C HIS A 139 3.93 14.01 -10.29
N GLU A 140 3.53 13.77 -11.53
CA GLU A 140 2.67 14.69 -12.31
C GLU A 140 1.32 14.94 -11.59
N ARG A 141 0.71 13.90 -10.98
CA ARG A 141 -0.53 14.04 -10.19
C ARG A 141 -0.33 14.91 -8.95
N PHE A 142 0.81 14.77 -8.27
CA PHE A 142 1.12 15.61 -7.10
C PHE A 142 1.42 17.06 -7.50
N GLU A 143 2.16 17.27 -8.59
CA GLU A 143 2.53 18.61 -9.08
C GLU A 143 1.32 19.44 -9.55
N LYS A 144 0.35 18.80 -10.21
CA LYS A 144 -0.85 19.48 -10.73
C LYS A 144 -1.95 19.65 -9.70
N SER A 145 -1.88 18.94 -8.57
CA SER A 145 -2.87 19.05 -7.52
C SER A 145 -2.63 20.26 -6.62
N THR A 146 -3.70 20.96 -6.28
CA THR A 146 -3.67 22.04 -5.28
C THR A 146 -3.92 21.55 -3.85
N TYR A 147 -4.28 20.27 -3.68
CA TYR A 147 -4.59 19.65 -2.39
C TYR A 147 -3.54 18.64 -1.93
N LEU A 148 -2.64 18.22 -2.82
CA LEU A 148 -1.56 17.30 -2.49
C LEU A 148 -0.27 18.08 -2.28
N THR A 149 0.61 17.53 -1.45
CA THR A 149 1.92 18.10 -1.17
C THR A 149 2.90 16.97 -1.06
N MET A 150 4.01 17.08 -1.80
CA MET A 150 5.15 16.19 -1.71
C MET A 150 6.33 16.96 -1.09
N PRO A 151 6.85 16.51 0.06
CA PRO A 151 8.08 17.08 0.61
C PRO A 151 9.26 16.89 -0.38
N PRO A 152 10.22 17.84 -0.43
CA PRO A 152 11.40 17.66 -1.26
C PRO A 152 12.31 16.56 -0.70
N GLY A 153 13.10 15.93 -1.58
CA GLY A 153 14.14 14.97 -1.18
C GLY A 153 13.62 13.62 -0.69
N ILE A 154 12.40 13.24 -1.08
CA ILE A 154 11.85 11.91 -0.79
C ILE A 154 12.32 10.91 -1.86
N THR A 155 12.85 9.78 -1.40
CA THR A 155 13.15 8.60 -2.23
C THR A 155 12.04 7.58 -2.06
N PHE A 156 11.45 7.14 -3.18
CA PHE A 156 10.39 6.14 -3.17
C PHE A 156 10.92 4.76 -3.56
N LEU A 157 10.87 3.83 -2.61
CA LEU A 157 10.89 2.41 -2.90
C LEU A 157 9.46 1.98 -3.25
N ARG A 158 9.32 1.11 -4.25
CA ARG A 158 8.03 0.77 -4.84
C ARG A 158 7.92 -0.74 -4.97
N GLY A 159 6.79 -1.30 -4.61
CA GLY A 159 6.56 -2.74 -4.76
C GLY A 159 5.10 -3.09 -4.95
N ILE A 160 4.90 -4.32 -5.38
CA ILE A 160 3.60 -4.98 -5.48
C ILE A 160 3.60 -6.12 -4.45
N GLY A 161 2.45 -6.38 -3.82
CA GLY A 161 2.30 -7.51 -2.90
C GLY A 161 2.74 -8.83 -3.57
N GLN A 162 3.35 -9.72 -2.79
CA GLN A 162 3.93 -10.97 -3.30
C GLN A 162 2.88 -11.87 -3.94
N PHE A 163 1.64 -11.87 -3.44
CA PHE A 163 0.57 -12.64 -4.06
C PHE A 163 0.16 -11.99 -5.39
N HIS A 164 0.01 -10.67 -5.39
CA HIS A 164 -0.44 -9.91 -6.54
C HIS A 164 0.57 -9.88 -7.67
N VAL A 165 1.88 -9.71 -7.40
CA VAL A 165 2.91 -9.49 -8.44
C VAL A 165 2.98 -10.62 -9.48
N HIS A 166 2.62 -11.84 -9.10
CA HIS A 166 2.56 -12.99 -10.01
C HIS A 166 1.39 -12.94 -11.00
N GLY A 167 0.34 -12.17 -10.70
CA GLY A 167 -0.77 -11.88 -11.63
C GLY A 167 -0.46 -10.79 -12.65
N HIS A 168 0.68 -10.11 -12.53
CA HIS A 168 1.11 -9.10 -13.49
C HIS A 168 1.87 -9.73 -14.68
N LEU A 169 2.19 -8.89 -15.67
CA LEU A 169 3.12 -9.27 -16.74
C LEU A 169 4.45 -9.77 -16.16
N PRO A 170 5.13 -10.74 -16.80
CA PRO A 170 6.39 -11.30 -16.31
C PRO A 170 7.45 -10.26 -15.93
N ARG A 171 7.57 -9.17 -16.69
CA ARG A 171 8.49 -8.05 -16.40
C ARG A 171 8.22 -7.35 -15.05
N CYS A 172 7.00 -7.42 -14.51
CA CYS A 172 6.68 -6.76 -13.24
C CYS A 172 7.28 -7.50 -12.04
N PHE A 173 7.53 -8.81 -12.15
CA PHE A 173 8.14 -9.59 -11.09
C PHE A 173 9.54 -9.09 -10.70
N PRO A 174 10.53 -9.02 -11.61
CA PRO A 174 11.85 -8.50 -11.26
C PRO A 174 11.81 -7.02 -10.84
N ARG A 175 10.92 -6.23 -11.46
CA ARG A 175 10.80 -4.79 -11.24
C ARG A 175 10.16 -4.38 -9.91
N PHE A 176 9.18 -5.15 -9.41
CA PHE A 176 8.34 -4.75 -8.27
C PHE A 176 8.22 -5.80 -7.15
N SER A 177 8.79 -6.99 -7.30
CA SER A 177 8.80 -7.96 -6.21
C SER A 177 9.61 -7.44 -5.03
N LEU A 178 9.03 -7.55 -3.83
CA LEU A 178 9.66 -7.15 -2.56
C LEU A 178 10.94 -7.90 -2.27
N ASN A 179 11.14 -9.09 -2.85
CA ASN A 179 12.35 -9.90 -2.67
C ASN A 179 13.60 -9.22 -3.21
N PHE A 180 13.45 -8.35 -4.21
CA PHE A 180 14.57 -7.65 -4.83
C PHE A 180 14.80 -6.27 -4.23
N ILE A 181 13.95 -5.78 -3.33
CA ILE A 181 14.11 -4.45 -2.75
C ILE A 181 15.07 -4.52 -1.57
N ARG A 182 16.22 -3.86 -1.70
CA ARG A 182 17.25 -3.92 -0.67
C ARG A 182 16.80 -3.20 0.60
N GLY A 183 17.05 -3.84 1.74
CA GLY A 183 16.90 -3.19 3.04
C GLY A 183 15.45 -2.98 3.51
N ILE A 184 14.46 -3.66 2.91
CA ILE A 184 13.09 -3.70 3.43
C ILE A 184 12.80 -4.94 4.28
N GLY A 185 13.64 -5.98 4.16
CA GLY A 185 13.46 -7.29 4.82
C GLY A 185 12.40 -8.15 4.12
N ILE A 186 12.22 -9.38 4.59
CA ILE A 186 11.21 -10.29 4.04
C ILE A 186 9.82 -9.84 4.55
N GLN A 187 8.96 -9.46 3.62
CA GLN A 187 7.54 -9.16 3.85
C GLN A 187 6.74 -9.51 2.59
N ASP A 188 5.48 -9.91 2.77
CA ASP A 188 4.56 -10.25 1.68
C ASP A 188 3.91 -9.00 1.05
N GLY A 189 3.73 -7.93 1.82
CA GLY A 189 3.03 -6.73 1.37
C GLY A 189 1.50 -6.88 1.36
N GLU A 190 0.95 -7.96 1.92
CA GLU A 190 -0.48 -8.33 1.86
C GLU A 190 -1.21 -8.03 3.18
N ILE A 191 -0.62 -7.18 4.04
CA ILE A 191 -1.10 -7.02 5.41
C ILE A 191 -2.50 -6.38 5.50
N LEU A 192 -2.89 -5.54 4.53
CA LEU A 192 -4.21 -4.91 4.52
C LEU A 192 -5.34 -5.92 4.36
N GLU A 193 -5.18 -6.97 3.57
CA GLU A 193 -6.17 -8.04 3.41
C GLU A 193 -6.52 -8.70 4.76
N THR A 194 -5.51 -8.94 5.59
CA THR A 194 -5.73 -9.49 6.95
C THR A 194 -6.44 -8.51 7.88
N LEU A 195 -6.25 -7.21 7.67
CA LEU A 195 -6.89 -6.15 8.43
C LEU A 195 -8.34 -5.95 7.97
N TRP A 196 -8.60 -6.04 6.67
CA TRP A 196 -9.94 -5.98 6.09
C TRP A 196 -10.87 -7.04 6.62
N ASN A 197 -10.40 -8.26 6.86
CA ASN A 197 -11.23 -9.28 7.50
C ASN A 197 -11.87 -8.78 8.81
N LYS A 198 -11.15 -7.97 9.61
CA LYS A 198 -11.66 -7.41 10.87
C LYS A 198 -12.60 -6.23 10.66
N THR A 199 -12.35 -5.39 9.66
CA THR A 199 -13.22 -4.26 9.30
C THR A 199 -14.49 -4.73 8.58
N ASN A 200 -14.41 -5.80 7.78
CA ASN A 200 -15.55 -6.40 7.08
C ASN A 200 -16.60 -6.93 8.05
N GLY A 201 -16.22 -7.31 9.26
CA GLY A 201 -17.14 -7.70 10.33
C GLY A 201 -18.13 -6.61 10.74
N ILE A 202 -17.87 -5.33 10.43
CA ILE A 202 -18.78 -4.19 10.67
C ILE A 202 -19.33 -3.57 9.39
N ALA A 203 -19.03 -4.13 8.21
CA ALA A 203 -19.41 -3.52 6.93
C ALA A 203 -20.94 -3.48 6.75
N ASP A 204 -21.65 -4.54 7.13
CA ASP A 204 -23.10 -4.60 6.98
C ASP A 204 -23.83 -3.64 7.94
N SER A 205 -23.37 -3.51 9.18
CA SER A 205 -23.96 -2.61 10.17
C SER A 205 -23.67 -1.15 9.87
N SER A 206 -22.47 -0.83 9.37
CA SER A 206 -22.08 0.53 8.98
C SER A 206 -22.74 1.02 7.69
N ARG A 207 -23.19 0.11 6.81
CA ARG A 207 -23.75 0.46 5.49
C ARG A 207 -24.95 1.42 5.53
N GLY A 208 -25.76 1.36 6.58
CA GLY A 208 -26.95 2.19 6.74
C GLY A 208 -26.83 3.30 7.78
N MET A 209 -25.65 3.49 8.38
CA MET A 209 -25.42 4.54 9.38
C MET A 209 -25.39 5.94 8.72
N GLY A 210 -25.51 6.98 9.54
CA GLY A 210 -25.08 8.33 9.12
C GLY A 210 -23.61 8.32 8.71
N ASP A 211 -23.21 9.23 7.83
CA ASP A 211 -21.84 9.30 7.27
C ASP A 211 -20.83 9.50 8.40
N SER A 212 -21.07 10.49 9.25
CA SER A 212 -20.24 10.79 10.42
C SER A 212 -20.11 9.59 11.37
N HIS A 213 -21.24 8.98 11.75
CA HIS A 213 -21.24 7.82 12.66
C HIS A 213 -20.55 6.60 12.04
N ARG A 214 -20.67 6.40 10.71
CA ARG A 214 -19.94 5.35 10.01
C ARG A 214 -18.43 5.57 10.08
N HIS A 215 -17.94 6.78 9.80
CA HIS A 215 -16.51 7.09 9.88
C HIS A 215 -15.99 6.87 11.29
N GLU A 216 -16.71 7.33 12.31
CA GLU A 216 -16.34 7.15 13.71
C GLU A 216 -16.29 5.67 14.13
N LEU A 217 -17.23 4.85 13.66
CA LEU A 217 -17.21 3.41 13.89
C LEU A 217 -16.02 2.73 13.20
N ILE A 218 -15.70 3.13 11.98
CA ILE A 218 -14.52 2.64 11.25
C ILE A 218 -13.25 3.04 11.99
N ASP A 219 -13.17 4.29 12.44
CA ASP A 219 -12.05 4.82 13.22
C ASP A 219 -11.85 4.06 14.53
N ASP A 220 -12.92 3.82 15.29
CA ASP A 220 -12.87 3.01 16.51
C ASP A 220 -12.37 1.59 16.21
N ARG A 221 -12.84 0.98 15.12
CA ARG A 221 -12.41 -0.37 14.72
C ARG A 221 -10.93 -0.42 14.33
N MET A 222 -10.44 0.59 13.60
CA MET A 222 -9.03 0.74 13.24
C MET A 222 -8.17 1.04 14.47
N ASN A 223 -8.68 1.83 15.41
CA ASN A 223 -8.02 2.12 16.68
C ASN A 223 -7.86 0.87 17.54
N ASP A 224 -8.91 0.04 17.68
CA ASP A 224 -8.84 -1.26 18.37
C ASP A 224 -7.77 -2.17 17.73
N SER A 225 -7.72 -2.23 16.40
CA SER A 225 -6.68 -2.99 15.68
C SER A 225 -5.27 -2.52 16.06
N ASN A 226 -5.06 -1.19 16.06
CA ASN A 226 -3.79 -0.60 16.44
C ASN A 226 -3.47 -0.84 17.93
N TRP A 227 -4.43 -0.68 18.83
CA TRP A 227 -4.27 -0.94 20.26
C TRP A 227 -3.88 -2.39 20.55
N LEU A 228 -4.56 -3.35 19.91
CA LEU A 228 -4.23 -4.77 20.01
C LEU A 228 -2.81 -5.07 19.49
N LYS A 229 -2.35 -4.35 18.48
CA LYS A 229 -0.97 -4.46 17.99
C LYS A 229 0.02 -3.92 19.02
N VAL A 230 -0.21 -2.74 19.60
CA VAL A 230 0.66 -2.18 20.65
C VAL A 230 0.80 -3.16 21.82
N THR A 231 -0.31 -3.67 22.34
CA THR A 231 -0.31 -4.56 23.52
C THR A 231 0.30 -5.93 23.25
N ARG A 232 0.29 -6.40 21.99
CA ARG A 232 0.77 -7.74 21.60
C ARG A 232 2.10 -7.74 20.84
N ILE A 233 2.71 -6.59 20.57
CA ILE A 233 3.92 -6.52 19.75
C ILE A 233 5.10 -7.23 20.41
N VAL A 234 5.30 -7.05 21.72
CA VAL A 234 6.40 -7.67 22.47
C VAL A 234 6.35 -9.20 22.42
N PRO A 235 5.26 -9.88 22.81
CA PRO A 235 5.20 -11.34 22.72
C PRO A 235 5.25 -11.86 21.27
N SER A 236 4.73 -11.09 20.30
CA SER A 236 4.86 -11.42 18.87
C SER A 236 6.32 -11.41 18.42
N LEU A 237 7.08 -10.36 18.75
CA LEU A 237 8.50 -10.23 18.42
C LEU A 237 9.34 -11.31 19.09
N VAL A 238 9.12 -11.61 20.37
CA VAL A 238 9.84 -12.70 21.08
C VAL A 238 9.61 -14.04 20.40
N ARG A 239 8.37 -14.34 20.00
CA ARG A 239 8.04 -15.58 19.28
C ARG A 239 8.74 -15.65 17.92
N LYS A 240 8.68 -14.57 17.14
CA LYS A 240 9.34 -14.48 15.83
C LYS A 240 10.86 -14.61 15.96
N TRP A 241 11.46 -13.98 16.97
CA TRP A 241 12.90 -14.07 17.25
C TRP A 241 13.33 -15.50 17.54
N LYS A 242 12.63 -16.20 18.45
CA LYS A 242 12.92 -17.62 18.76
C LYS A 242 12.86 -18.51 17.51
N ARG A 243 11.86 -18.29 16.66
CA ARG A 243 11.74 -19.00 15.38
C ARG A 243 12.95 -18.73 14.48
N VAL A 244 13.32 -17.46 14.29
CA VAL A 244 14.49 -17.08 13.49
C VAL A 244 15.77 -17.71 14.03
N CYS A 245 15.99 -17.73 15.35
CA CYS A 245 17.17 -18.38 15.94
C CYS A 245 17.22 -19.89 15.64
N ALA A 246 16.07 -20.56 15.55
CA ALA A 246 16.00 -21.98 15.22
C ALA A 246 16.22 -22.26 13.73
N GLU A 247 15.72 -21.38 12.85
CA GLU A 247 15.77 -21.55 11.39
C GLU A 247 17.08 -21.01 10.77
N LEU A 248 17.77 -20.08 11.46
CA LEU A 248 18.97 -19.43 10.93
C LEU A 248 20.11 -20.40 10.56
N PRO A 249 20.47 -21.42 11.36
CA PRO A 249 21.56 -22.33 11.00
C PRO A 249 21.31 -23.06 9.67
N GLU A 250 20.11 -23.59 9.46
CA GLU A 250 19.73 -24.28 8.22
C GLU A 250 19.70 -23.31 7.03
N ALA A 251 19.21 -22.08 7.24
CA ALA A 251 19.21 -21.06 6.20
C ALA A 251 20.64 -20.66 5.77
N VAL A 252 21.56 -20.52 6.74
CA VAL A 252 22.99 -20.24 6.48
C VAL A 252 23.63 -21.41 5.74
N GLU A 253 23.43 -22.64 6.18
CA GLU A 253 23.96 -23.84 5.51
C GLU A 253 23.50 -23.93 4.05
N LYS A 254 22.20 -23.69 3.79
CA LYS A 254 21.65 -23.67 2.42
C LYS A 254 22.28 -22.55 1.58
N PHE A 255 22.46 -21.37 2.15
CA PHE A 255 23.07 -20.24 1.45
C PHE A 255 24.54 -20.49 1.12
N GLU A 256 25.32 -20.98 2.08
CA GLU A 256 26.72 -21.37 1.87
C GLU A 256 26.83 -22.53 0.86
N GLY A 257 25.92 -23.50 0.91
CA GLY A 257 25.83 -24.59 -0.05
C GLY A 257 25.54 -24.14 -1.48
N LEU A 258 24.83 -23.03 -1.67
CA LEU A 258 24.65 -22.39 -2.97
C LEU A 258 25.93 -21.66 -3.40
N LEU A 259 26.52 -20.85 -2.52
CA LEU A 259 27.76 -20.12 -2.82
C LEU A 259 28.91 -21.06 -3.21
N ASN A 260 29.05 -22.21 -2.54
CA ASN A 260 30.09 -23.20 -2.85
C ASN A 260 29.93 -23.86 -4.23
N LYS A 261 28.74 -23.76 -4.84
CA LYS A 261 28.45 -24.28 -6.18
C LYS A 261 28.50 -23.21 -7.27
N THR A 262 28.74 -21.95 -6.89
CA THR A 262 28.84 -20.81 -7.80
C THR A 262 30.30 -20.38 -7.91
N SER A 263 30.74 -20.00 -9.11
CA SER A 263 32.11 -19.48 -9.25
C SER A 263 32.26 -18.14 -8.49
N PRO A 264 33.45 -17.84 -7.93
CA PRO A 264 33.72 -16.53 -7.33
C PRO A 264 33.49 -15.36 -8.30
N GLU A 265 33.79 -15.58 -9.58
CA GLU A 265 33.60 -14.61 -10.66
C GLU A 265 32.11 -14.31 -10.86
N ASP A 266 31.26 -15.33 -11.03
CA ASP A 266 29.81 -15.16 -11.20
C ASP A 266 29.20 -14.51 -9.96
N SER A 267 29.59 -14.95 -8.76
CA SER A 267 29.10 -14.38 -7.49
C SER A 267 29.41 -12.89 -7.37
N SER A 268 30.62 -12.49 -7.77
CA SER A 268 31.06 -11.10 -7.74
C SER A 268 30.32 -10.26 -8.78
N GLN A 269 30.13 -10.80 -9.99
CA GLN A 269 29.39 -10.14 -11.06
C GLN A 269 27.92 -9.94 -10.68
N TRP A 270 27.22 -10.98 -10.22
CA TRP A 270 25.81 -10.88 -9.82
C TRP A 270 25.60 -9.90 -8.67
N LEU A 271 26.54 -9.84 -7.71
CA LEU A 271 26.50 -8.84 -6.65
C LEU A 271 26.68 -7.43 -7.21
N ALA A 272 27.59 -7.22 -8.16
CA ALA A 272 27.78 -5.93 -8.80
C ALA A 272 26.52 -5.50 -9.58
N ASP A 273 25.93 -6.41 -10.35
CA ASP A 273 24.70 -6.17 -11.10
C ASP A 273 23.53 -5.83 -10.17
N ALA A 274 23.36 -6.60 -9.09
CA ALA A 274 22.33 -6.34 -8.07
C ALA A 274 22.50 -4.95 -7.41
N LEU A 275 23.74 -4.56 -7.14
CA LEU A 275 24.05 -3.25 -6.54
C LEU A 275 23.82 -2.10 -7.52
N GLU A 276 24.08 -2.28 -8.82
CA GLU A 276 23.76 -1.28 -9.85
C GLU A 276 22.24 -1.15 -10.04
N ALA A 277 21.54 -2.28 -10.19
CA ALA A 277 20.08 -2.30 -10.31
C ALA A 277 19.39 -1.59 -9.12
N ASP A 278 19.88 -1.79 -7.90
CA ASP A 278 19.35 -1.12 -6.70
C ASP A 278 19.62 0.38 -6.68
N ARG A 279 20.75 0.85 -7.25
CA ARG A 279 21.05 2.29 -7.40
C ARG A 279 20.14 2.95 -8.42
N GLU A 280 19.97 2.31 -9.57
CA GLU A 280 19.21 2.85 -10.69
C GLU A 280 17.69 2.73 -10.51
N ARG A 281 17.21 1.83 -9.63
CA ARG A 281 15.79 1.47 -9.50
C ARG A 281 14.83 2.66 -9.50
N ASP A 282 15.15 3.75 -8.81
CA ASP A 282 14.22 4.87 -8.64
C ASP A 282 13.97 5.57 -10.00
N GLU A 283 15.06 5.90 -10.70
CA GLU A 283 15.06 6.62 -11.98
C GLU A 283 14.79 5.70 -13.18
N ASN A 284 15.33 4.48 -13.14
CA ASN A 284 15.25 3.47 -14.18
C ASN A 284 14.74 2.14 -13.61
N VAL A 285 13.43 1.93 -13.68
CA VAL A 285 12.82 0.68 -13.21
C VAL A 285 13.29 -0.54 -14.01
N GLU A 286 13.76 -0.36 -15.25
CA GLU A 286 14.20 -1.46 -16.13
C GLU A 286 15.57 -2.02 -15.74
N ALA A 287 16.36 -1.28 -14.95
CA ALA A 287 17.60 -1.79 -14.36
C ALA A 287 17.37 -3.07 -13.53
N MET A 288 16.14 -3.24 -13.03
CA MET A 288 15.73 -4.44 -12.30
C MET A 288 15.60 -5.69 -13.18
N ASP A 289 15.59 -5.57 -14.50
CA ASP A 289 15.45 -6.70 -15.43
C ASP A 289 16.65 -7.65 -15.39
N VAL A 290 17.73 -7.30 -14.67
CA VAL A 290 18.81 -8.25 -14.33
C VAL A 290 18.30 -9.49 -13.57
N TYR A 291 17.16 -9.38 -12.88
CA TYR A 291 16.50 -10.51 -12.21
C TYR A 291 15.48 -11.23 -13.10
N ALA A 292 15.32 -10.82 -14.36
CA ALA A 292 14.45 -11.51 -15.29
C ALA A 292 15.03 -12.89 -15.57
N MET A 293 14.23 -13.92 -15.29
CA MET A 293 14.56 -15.27 -15.73
C MET A 293 14.21 -15.34 -17.21
N GLU A 294 15.21 -15.46 -18.09
CA GLU A 294 14.94 -15.91 -19.45
C GLU A 294 14.36 -17.34 -19.38
N PRO A 295 13.35 -17.67 -20.21
CA PRO A 295 12.93 -19.06 -20.33
C PRO A 295 14.15 -19.89 -20.71
N ALA A 296 14.36 -21.01 -20.02
CA ALA A 296 15.37 -21.96 -20.47
C ALA A 296 15.09 -22.32 -21.94
N PRO A 297 16.11 -22.29 -22.83
CA PRO A 297 15.93 -22.56 -24.25
C PRO A 297 15.33 -23.94 -24.53
#